data_AF-A0A8T6S6V3-F1
#
_entry.id   AF-A0A8T6S6V3-F1
#
_cell.length_a   1.000
_cell.length_b   1.000
_cell.length_c   1.000
_cell.angle_alpha   90.00
_cell.angle_beta   90.00
_cell.angle_gamma   90.00
#
_symmetry.space_group_name_H-M   'P 1'
#
loop_
_entity.id
_entity.type
_entity.pdbx_description
1 polymer ?
#
loop_
_entity_poly.entity_id
_entity_poly.type
_entity_poly.pdbx_seq_one_letter_code
_entity_poly.pdbx_strand_id
1 'polypeptide(L)'
;MEEEKQRQKEWFYKFIRLFREEYSKLSKEEKMCLDTSNNYLTPCQVEVFWLENPELQFIVTSNMPSRKDLEIIINGPFRGHEFIEKSLSIIKKRWNAPITETDRKEGVVGPYDNYAEAMATQIHNFVEYVKFHFFNPTSKYVTHGGGGALSQKIWCQNYVGNIFDNDYHAEVDHAIMLIKKYATLKLKQKNSGSQQVATEQWSGFGAHLFPPIVVGKKSKPTVEQLLMGNDYDQSLNCIVIDTTIGKHNILIQKDGYVLVITKDKHIALRILNLIISLAILQNQSFFVVREHELSLAGYNKKSQSIDRMQWRSQTIRSALMGRSGKNFHIGYPTTEIQKRVLLSWIKNASKVIDCQNVVEELWLYAEAHTHLENTEYEQSFIMSWTIIEKYYSQKWKKKLHELGLSKKRIDKLTNSNQWSIDYIIEVMNLSKQLENVDYDLLMRLKRKRNRFYHDGEHVSKEESVACYDFATKVMREKLHSIVV
;
A
#
# COMPACT_ATOMS: atom_id res chain seq x y z
N MET A 1 -19.67 -2.28 44.04
CA MET A 1 -18.72 -2.26 42.90
C MET A 1 -18.16 -3.64 42.60
N GLU A 2 -17.64 -4.38 43.60
CA GLU A 2 -17.12 -5.74 43.35
C GLU A 2 -18.22 -6.75 43.00
N GLU A 3 -19.37 -6.66 43.66
CA GLU A 3 -20.56 -7.46 43.30
C GLU A 3 -20.99 -7.24 41.84
N GLU A 4 -20.95 -5.99 41.40
CA GLU A 4 -21.26 -5.63 40.03
C GLU A 4 -20.28 -6.29 39.06
N LYS A 5 -18.97 -6.15 39.26
CA LYS A 5 -17.96 -6.86 38.45
C LYS A 5 -18.16 -8.37 38.44
N GLN A 6 -18.59 -8.96 39.56
CA GLN A 6 -18.85 -10.38 39.63
C GLN A 6 -20.07 -10.78 38.79
N ARG A 7 -21.14 -9.98 38.81
CA ARG A 7 -22.31 -10.11 37.93
C ARG A 7 -21.90 -10.06 36.45
N GLN A 8 -21.03 -9.13 36.08
CA GLN A 8 -20.50 -8.98 34.72
C GLN A 8 -19.70 -10.21 34.27
N LYS A 9 -18.85 -10.75 35.16
CA LYS A 9 -18.10 -11.99 34.89
C LYS A 9 -19.02 -13.18 34.67
N GLU A 10 -20.05 -13.31 35.51
CA GLU A 10 -21.01 -14.40 35.41
C GLU A 10 -21.83 -14.32 34.12
N TRP A 11 -22.23 -13.10 33.71
CA TRP A 11 -22.91 -12.87 32.43
C TRP A 11 -22.08 -13.37 31.25
N PHE A 12 -20.81 -12.96 31.14
CA PHE A 12 -19.93 -13.41 30.06
C PHE A 12 -19.69 -14.92 30.09
N TYR A 13 -19.55 -15.50 31.28
CA TYR A 13 -19.41 -16.93 31.43
C TYR A 13 -20.61 -17.70 30.86
N LYS A 14 -21.84 -17.25 31.17
CA LYS A 14 -23.08 -17.83 30.64
C LYS A 14 -23.20 -17.62 29.13
N PHE A 15 -22.95 -16.40 28.66
CA PHE A 15 -22.94 -16.05 27.24
C PHE A 15 -22.02 -16.96 26.42
N ILE A 16 -20.73 -17.08 26.82
CA ILE A 16 -19.74 -17.89 26.08
C ILE A 16 -20.14 -19.36 26.04
N ARG A 17 -20.64 -19.91 27.16
CA ARG A 17 -21.06 -21.32 27.20
C ARG A 17 -22.25 -21.60 26.30
N LEU A 18 -23.26 -20.74 26.34
CA LEU A 18 -24.43 -20.88 25.48
C LEU A 18 -24.05 -20.70 24.00
N PHE A 19 -23.22 -19.71 23.68
CA PHE A 19 -22.71 -19.52 22.32
C PHE A 19 -22.02 -20.80 21.80
N ARG A 20 -21.15 -21.42 22.60
CA ARG A 20 -20.46 -22.66 22.22
C ARG A 20 -21.43 -23.81 21.96
N GLU A 21 -22.49 -23.91 22.77
CA GLU A 21 -23.55 -24.90 22.57
C GLU A 21 -24.28 -24.67 21.25
N GLU A 22 -24.77 -23.45 21.00
CA GLU A 22 -25.50 -23.11 19.78
C GLU A 22 -24.62 -23.20 18.53
N TYR A 23 -23.37 -22.76 18.62
CA TYR A 23 -22.41 -22.87 17.54
C TYR A 23 -22.15 -24.33 17.14
N SER A 24 -22.15 -25.27 18.11
CA SER A 24 -21.97 -26.69 17.83
C SER A 24 -23.05 -27.26 16.89
N LYS A 25 -24.25 -26.67 16.91
CA LYS A 25 -25.42 -27.04 16.11
C LYS A 25 -25.36 -26.53 14.67
N LEU A 26 -24.44 -25.62 14.34
CA LEU A 26 -24.28 -25.06 12.98
C LEU A 26 -23.70 -26.05 11.96
N SER A 27 -24.06 -25.87 10.69
CA SER A 27 -23.49 -26.62 9.56
C SER A 27 -22.01 -26.32 9.36
N LYS A 28 -21.30 -27.16 8.59
CA LYS A 28 -19.88 -26.93 8.29
C LYS A 28 -19.67 -25.62 7.52
N GLU A 29 -20.57 -25.31 6.58
CA GLU A 29 -20.53 -24.11 5.75
C GLU A 29 -20.80 -22.84 6.56
N GLU A 30 -21.76 -22.90 7.49
CA GLU A 30 -22.05 -21.82 8.43
C GLU A 30 -20.85 -21.58 9.37
N LYS A 31 -20.25 -22.66 9.90
CA LYS A 31 -19.06 -22.59 10.77
C LYS A 31 -17.87 -21.92 10.08
N MET A 32 -17.69 -22.14 8.77
CA MET A 32 -16.67 -21.47 7.96
C MET A 32 -16.91 -19.96 7.76
N CYS A 33 -18.09 -19.45 8.14
CA CYS A 33 -18.43 -18.04 8.09
C CYS A 33 -18.31 -17.36 9.46
N LEU A 34 -17.78 -18.06 10.47
CA LEU A 34 -17.45 -17.45 11.75
C LEU A 34 -16.40 -16.36 11.54
N ASP A 35 -16.79 -15.12 11.79
CA ASP A 35 -15.87 -13.99 11.83
C ASP A 35 -15.23 -13.85 13.21
N THR A 36 -14.05 -13.22 13.22
CA THR A 36 -13.28 -12.86 14.41
C THR A 36 -14.12 -12.09 15.42
N SER A 37 -15.04 -11.23 14.97
CA SER A 37 -15.93 -10.45 15.85
C SER A 37 -16.85 -11.27 16.75
N ASN A 38 -17.11 -12.52 16.39
CA ASN A 38 -18.03 -13.40 17.11
C ASN A 38 -17.35 -14.71 17.55
N ASN A 39 -16.02 -14.76 17.59
CA ASN A 39 -15.29 -15.99 17.90
C ASN A 39 -15.15 -16.23 19.42
N TYR A 40 -16.17 -16.83 20.02
CA TYR A 40 -16.16 -17.23 21.44
C TYR A 40 -15.79 -18.72 21.66
N LEU A 41 -15.09 -19.34 20.71
CA LEU A 41 -14.64 -20.73 20.80
C LEU A 41 -13.46 -20.91 21.77
N THR A 42 -13.12 -22.16 22.09
CA THR A 42 -12.01 -22.47 23.01
C THR A 42 -10.65 -22.32 22.32
N PRO A 43 -9.65 -21.65 22.96
CA PRO A 43 -9.75 -20.88 24.20
C PRO A 43 -10.40 -19.51 23.94
N CYS A 44 -11.13 -18.95 24.90
CA CYS A 44 -11.71 -17.61 24.86
C CYS A 44 -11.37 -16.86 26.15
N GLN A 45 -10.88 -15.64 26.03
CA GLN A 45 -10.70 -14.69 27.12
C GLN A 45 -11.48 -13.42 26.80
N VAL A 46 -11.99 -12.75 27.84
CA VAL A 46 -12.70 -11.47 27.72
C VAL A 46 -12.09 -10.48 28.70
N GLU A 47 -11.72 -9.31 28.19
CA GLU A 47 -11.23 -8.21 29.00
C GLU A 47 -12.03 -6.95 28.71
N VAL A 48 -12.73 -6.43 29.72
CA VAL A 48 -13.65 -5.30 29.60
C VAL A 48 -13.00 -4.06 30.20
N PHE A 49 -13.04 -2.95 29.47
CA PHE A 49 -12.69 -1.62 29.97
C PHE A 49 -13.99 -0.81 30.06
N TRP A 50 -14.45 -0.57 31.27
CA TRP A 50 -15.76 0.03 31.55
C TRP A 50 -15.60 1.49 31.98
N LEU A 51 -16.28 2.40 31.28
CA LEU A 51 -16.41 3.81 31.59
C LEU A 51 -17.80 4.06 32.17
N GLU A 52 -17.93 4.74 33.33
CA GLU A 52 -19.24 4.95 33.99
C GLU A 52 -20.05 6.12 33.45
N ASN A 53 -19.39 7.21 33.00
CA ASN A 53 -20.06 8.47 32.70
C ASN A 53 -19.43 9.15 31.47
N PRO A 54 -20.02 9.01 30.27
CA PRO A 54 -21.21 8.22 29.96
C PRO A 54 -20.91 6.72 30.02
N GLU A 55 -21.92 5.90 30.29
CA GLU A 55 -21.73 4.46 30.44
C GLU A 55 -21.38 3.83 29.07
N LEU A 56 -20.14 3.37 28.93
CA LEU A 56 -19.59 2.81 27.70
C LEU A 56 -18.62 1.68 28.04
N GLN A 57 -18.53 0.67 27.18
CA GLN A 57 -17.62 -0.46 27.37
C GLN A 57 -16.79 -0.72 26.12
N PHE A 58 -15.49 -0.92 26.33
CA PHE A 58 -14.56 -1.43 25.34
C PHE A 58 -14.20 -2.86 25.71
N ILE A 59 -14.63 -3.83 24.89
CA ILE A 59 -14.55 -5.26 25.19
C ILE A 59 -13.54 -5.88 24.24
N VAL A 60 -12.54 -6.56 24.80
CA VAL A 60 -11.56 -7.33 24.05
C VAL A 60 -11.86 -8.81 24.22
N THR A 61 -12.16 -9.48 23.11
CA THR A 61 -12.27 -10.94 23.05
C THR A 61 -10.99 -11.48 22.43
N SER A 62 -10.36 -12.48 23.07
CA SER A 62 -9.18 -13.13 22.51
C SER A 62 -9.23 -14.65 22.57
N ASN A 63 -8.57 -15.31 21.63
CA ASN A 63 -8.39 -16.76 21.58
C ASN A 63 -6.91 -17.15 21.70
N MET A 64 -6.24 -16.69 22.77
CA MET A 64 -4.82 -16.94 22.97
C MET A 64 -4.59 -18.30 23.66
N PRO A 65 -3.81 -19.23 23.08
CA PRO A 65 -3.48 -20.51 23.72
C PRO A 65 -2.67 -20.38 25.00
N SER A 66 -1.89 -19.31 25.15
CA SER A 66 -1.06 -19.04 26.33
C SER A 66 -1.87 -18.54 27.54
N ARG A 67 -3.14 -18.22 27.36
CA ARG A 67 -4.05 -17.71 28.41
C ARG A 67 -5.09 -18.77 28.75
N LYS A 68 -5.55 -18.76 30.00
CA LYS A 68 -6.56 -19.70 30.48
C LYS A 68 -7.89 -19.47 29.74
N ASP A 69 -8.57 -20.54 29.35
CA ASP A 69 -9.94 -20.45 28.83
C ASP A 69 -10.89 -19.87 29.89
N LEU A 70 -11.85 -19.05 29.46
CA LEU A 70 -12.80 -18.34 30.31
C LEU A 70 -12.13 -17.39 31.33
N GLU A 71 -10.95 -16.85 31.01
CA GLU A 71 -10.37 -15.72 31.74
C GLU A 71 -11.19 -14.45 31.44
N ILE A 72 -12.02 -14.03 32.39
CA ILE A 72 -12.89 -12.84 32.27
C ILE A 72 -12.43 -11.78 33.28
N ILE A 73 -11.98 -10.63 32.77
CA ILE A 73 -11.44 -9.52 33.56
C ILE A 73 -12.27 -8.26 33.31
N ILE A 74 -12.69 -7.62 34.39
CA ILE A 74 -13.46 -6.37 34.34
C ILE A 74 -12.60 -5.24 34.92
N ASN A 75 -12.11 -4.38 34.04
CA ASN A 75 -11.34 -3.19 34.34
C ASN A 75 -12.28 -1.98 34.37
N GLY A 76 -12.68 -1.52 35.56
CA GLY A 76 -13.58 -0.38 35.72
C GLY A 76 -14.57 -0.57 36.87
N PRO A 77 -15.64 0.25 36.96
CA PRO A 77 -15.86 1.41 36.11
C PRO A 77 -14.75 2.45 36.34
N PHE A 78 -14.34 3.13 35.28
CA PHE A 78 -13.40 4.24 35.31
C PHE A 78 -14.13 5.55 35.11
N ARG A 79 -13.68 6.58 35.82
CA ARG A 79 -14.09 7.96 35.52
C ARG A 79 -13.45 8.42 34.21
N GLY A 80 -14.12 9.30 33.48
CA GLY A 80 -13.64 9.80 32.18
C GLY A 80 -12.20 10.30 32.18
N HIS A 81 -11.81 11.07 33.20
CA HIS A 81 -10.44 11.61 33.31
C HIS A 81 -9.38 10.54 33.66
N GLU A 82 -9.78 9.39 34.20
CA GLU A 82 -8.87 8.30 34.60
C GLU A 82 -8.76 7.22 33.52
N PHE A 83 -9.71 7.17 32.58
CA PHE A 83 -9.88 6.06 31.65
C PHE A 83 -8.62 5.80 30.82
N ILE A 84 -8.02 6.84 30.24
CA ILE A 84 -6.81 6.71 29.40
C ILE A 84 -5.63 6.18 30.21
N GLU A 85 -5.34 6.80 31.36
CA GLU A 85 -4.19 6.44 32.20
C GLU A 85 -4.28 5.00 32.70
N LYS A 86 -5.44 4.63 33.26
CA LYS A 86 -5.67 3.28 33.79
C LYS A 86 -5.64 2.23 32.68
N SER A 87 -6.28 2.51 31.54
CA SER A 87 -6.26 1.59 30.40
C SER A 87 -4.84 1.41 29.85
N LEU A 88 -4.06 2.49 29.72
CA LEU A 88 -2.67 2.43 29.28
C LEU A 88 -1.79 1.57 30.20
N SER A 89 -1.95 1.72 31.52
CA SER A 89 -1.23 0.91 32.50
C SER A 89 -1.53 -0.58 32.35
N ILE A 90 -2.81 -0.93 32.15
CA ILE A 90 -3.26 -2.31 31.97
C ILE A 90 -2.72 -2.90 30.67
N ILE A 91 -2.84 -2.19 29.53
CA ILE A 91 -2.39 -2.72 28.23
C ILE A 91 -0.87 -2.90 28.20
N LYS A 92 -0.08 -1.97 28.76
CA LYS A 92 1.38 -2.11 28.85
C LYS A 92 1.79 -3.32 29.68
N LYS A 93 1.03 -3.65 30.72
CA LYS A 93 1.34 -4.78 31.60
C LYS A 93 0.92 -6.13 30.99
N ARG A 94 -0.26 -6.20 30.39
CA ARG A 94 -0.89 -7.48 29.99
C ARG A 94 -0.76 -7.80 28.50
N TRP A 95 -0.63 -6.78 27.66
CA TRP A 95 -0.68 -6.90 26.21
C TRP A 95 0.67 -6.64 25.53
N ASN A 96 1.79 -6.66 26.28
CA ASN A 96 3.12 -6.41 25.74
C ASN A 96 3.72 -7.59 24.94
N ALA A 97 2.95 -8.66 24.72
CA ALA A 97 3.40 -9.77 23.90
C ALA A 97 3.65 -9.32 22.45
N PRO A 98 4.75 -9.78 21.82
CA PRO A 98 5.07 -9.41 20.46
C PRO A 98 4.03 -9.97 19.47
N ILE A 99 3.78 -9.23 18.40
CA ILE A 99 2.96 -9.69 17.28
C ILE A 99 3.83 -10.60 16.41
N THR A 100 3.41 -11.84 16.21
CA THR A 100 4.17 -12.79 15.40
C THR A 100 3.90 -12.60 13.91
N GLU A 101 4.81 -13.11 13.07
CA GLU A 101 4.63 -13.10 11.61
C GLU A 101 3.37 -13.86 11.17
N THR A 102 2.99 -14.92 11.90
CA THR A 102 1.74 -15.65 11.67
C THR A 102 0.54 -14.75 11.91
N ASP A 103 0.54 -13.96 12.99
CA ASP A 103 -0.57 -13.05 13.29
C ASP A 103 -0.70 -11.96 12.22
N ARG A 104 0.42 -11.49 11.64
CA ARG A 104 0.43 -10.53 10.53
C ARG A 104 -0.12 -11.12 9.23
N LYS A 105 0.16 -12.40 8.95
CA LYS A 105 -0.35 -13.12 7.77
C LYS A 105 -1.83 -13.45 7.87
N GLU A 106 -2.32 -13.71 9.08
CA GLU A 106 -3.70 -14.10 9.36
C GLU A 106 -4.66 -12.89 9.27
N GLY A 107 -4.23 -11.65 9.52
CA GLY A 107 -5.13 -10.51 9.40
C GLY A 107 -4.59 -9.21 9.96
N VAL A 108 -5.48 -8.22 10.15
CA VAL A 108 -5.19 -6.80 10.34
C VAL A 108 -4.47 -6.52 11.68
N VAL A 109 -3.17 -6.82 11.71
CA VAL A 109 -2.24 -6.19 12.63
C VAL A 109 -1.48 -5.15 11.84
N GLY A 110 -1.59 -3.88 12.24
CA GLY A 110 -0.80 -2.80 11.65
C GLY A 110 0.70 -2.99 11.84
N PRO A 111 1.51 -1.96 11.56
CA PRO A 111 2.98 -2.01 11.67
C PRO A 111 3.46 -1.96 13.13
N TYR A 112 2.72 -2.58 14.05
CA TYR A 112 2.98 -2.57 15.50
C TYR A 112 3.90 -3.73 15.88
N ASP A 113 4.73 -3.53 16.90
CA ASP A 113 5.67 -4.55 17.36
C ASP A 113 5.02 -5.49 18.38
N ASN A 114 4.02 -5.01 19.13
CA ASN A 114 3.31 -5.75 20.18
C ASN A 114 1.81 -5.41 20.24
N TYR A 115 1.04 -6.25 20.94
CA TYR A 115 -0.41 -6.04 21.06
C TYR A 115 -0.82 -4.81 21.87
N ALA A 116 0.06 -4.28 22.73
CA ALA A 116 -0.24 -3.08 23.52
C ALA A 116 -0.31 -1.84 22.61
N GLU A 117 0.58 -1.72 21.63
CA GLU A 117 0.53 -0.68 20.59
C GLU A 117 -0.72 -0.78 19.70
N ALA A 118 -1.06 -2.01 19.29
CA ALA A 118 -2.25 -2.26 18.48
C ALA A 118 -3.53 -1.92 19.27
N MET A 119 -3.60 -2.33 20.54
CA MET A 119 -4.73 -2.07 21.43
C MET A 119 -4.86 -0.60 21.79
N ALA A 120 -3.75 0.11 21.98
CA ALA A 120 -3.73 1.55 22.17
C ALA A 120 -4.50 2.29 21.06
N THR A 121 -4.30 1.88 19.81
CA THR A 121 -5.02 2.45 18.66
C THR A 121 -6.52 2.15 18.72
N GLN A 122 -6.94 0.98 19.18
CA GLN A 122 -8.37 0.65 19.31
C GLN A 122 -9.04 1.40 20.46
N ILE A 123 -8.36 1.52 21.60
CA ILE A 123 -8.83 2.31 22.73
C ILE A 123 -8.95 3.78 22.33
N HIS A 124 -8.05 4.30 21.50
CA HIS A 124 -8.23 5.63 20.93
C HIS A 124 -9.53 5.76 20.15
N ASN A 125 -9.79 4.84 19.21
CA ASN A 125 -11.01 4.87 18.43
C ASN A 125 -12.26 4.80 19.33
N PHE A 126 -12.18 4.04 20.43
CA PHE A 126 -13.20 4.01 21.46
C PHE A 126 -13.35 5.37 22.16
N VAL A 127 -12.27 6.08 22.46
CA VAL A 127 -12.31 7.41 23.08
C VAL A 127 -12.93 8.45 22.14
N GLU A 128 -12.61 8.42 20.85
CA GLU A 128 -13.30 9.27 19.86
C GLU A 128 -14.78 8.92 19.76
N TYR A 129 -15.11 7.63 19.84
CA TYR A 129 -16.48 7.15 19.91
C TYR A 129 -17.21 7.65 21.17
N VAL A 130 -16.54 7.65 22.34
CA VAL A 130 -17.05 8.24 23.59
C VAL A 130 -17.34 9.72 23.42
N LYS A 131 -16.39 10.50 22.87
CA LYS A 131 -16.56 11.94 22.63
C LYS A 131 -17.78 12.22 21.77
N PHE A 132 -17.96 11.45 20.69
CA PHE A 132 -19.12 11.59 19.81
C PHE A 132 -20.46 11.38 20.56
N HIS A 133 -20.53 10.34 21.39
CA HIS A 133 -21.74 9.99 22.15
C HIS A 133 -22.00 10.90 23.35
N PHE A 134 -20.95 11.52 23.91
CA PHE A 134 -21.11 12.50 24.98
C PHE A 134 -21.92 13.71 24.53
N PHE A 135 -21.68 14.20 23.31
CA PHE A 135 -22.41 15.34 22.74
C PHE A 135 -23.70 14.94 22.00
N ASN A 136 -23.84 13.66 21.66
CA ASN A 136 -25.03 13.10 21.04
C ASN A 136 -25.50 11.90 21.86
N PRO A 137 -26.17 12.13 23.01
CA PRO A 137 -26.68 11.04 23.82
C PRO A 137 -27.70 10.26 22.97
N THR A 138 -27.25 9.17 22.36
CA THR A 138 -28.12 8.22 21.67
C THR A 138 -28.91 7.44 22.71
N SER A 139 -29.96 6.77 22.23
CA SER A 139 -31.02 6.12 23.00
C SER A 139 -30.58 5.40 24.28
N LYS A 140 -31.52 5.29 25.24
CA LYS A 140 -31.44 4.50 26.49
C LYS A 140 -31.13 3.00 26.32
N TYR A 141 -30.88 2.53 25.10
CA TYR A 141 -30.64 1.12 24.80
C TYR A 141 -29.16 0.84 24.63
N VAL A 142 -28.74 -0.33 25.07
CA VAL A 142 -27.40 -0.84 24.78
C VAL A 142 -27.28 -1.05 23.28
N THR A 143 -26.28 -0.44 22.66
CA THR A 143 -26.05 -0.59 21.21
C THR A 143 -24.64 -1.06 20.92
N HIS A 144 -24.52 -1.96 19.95
CA HIS A 144 -23.26 -2.40 19.41
C HIS A 144 -22.62 -1.23 18.66
N GLY A 145 -21.48 -0.76 19.15
CA GLY A 145 -20.65 0.23 18.48
C GLY A 145 -19.81 -0.36 17.36
N GLY A 146 -18.86 0.43 16.87
CA GLY A 146 -17.82 -0.09 15.98
C GLY A 146 -16.90 -1.08 16.70
N GLY A 147 -16.23 -1.94 15.93
CA GLY A 147 -15.20 -2.84 16.43
C GLY A 147 -14.07 -3.00 15.41
N GLY A 148 -12.99 -3.66 15.82
CA GLY A 148 -11.84 -3.91 14.98
C GLY A 148 -11.07 -5.15 15.42
N ALA A 149 -10.66 -5.95 14.44
CA ALA A 149 -9.75 -7.07 14.67
C ALA A 149 -8.33 -6.52 14.92
N LEU A 150 -7.66 -7.04 15.95
CA LEU A 150 -6.21 -6.87 16.11
C LEU A 150 -5.43 -8.00 15.45
N SER A 151 -6.04 -9.17 15.33
CA SER A 151 -5.57 -10.35 14.60
C SER A 151 -6.79 -11.27 14.36
N GLN A 152 -6.65 -12.42 13.70
CA GLN A 152 -7.73 -13.43 13.64
C GLN A 152 -8.15 -13.99 15.00
N LYS A 153 -7.35 -13.76 16.04
CA LYS A 153 -7.57 -14.30 17.39
C LYS A 153 -8.01 -13.22 18.36
N ILE A 154 -8.11 -11.96 17.95
CA ILE A 154 -8.38 -10.86 18.89
C ILE A 154 -9.32 -9.85 18.23
N TRP A 155 -10.47 -9.62 18.84
CA TRP A 155 -11.44 -8.62 18.46
C TRP A 155 -11.63 -7.60 19.57
N CYS A 156 -11.71 -6.33 19.18
CA CYS A 156 -12.06 -5.23 20.06
C CYS A 156 -13.44 -4.69 19.65
N GLN A 157 -14.36 -4.56 20.60
CA GLN A 157 -15.73 -4.12 20.36
C GLN A 157 -16.12 -2.98 21.29
N ASN A 158 -16.73 -1.94 20.74
CA ASN A 158 -17.29 -0.83 21.51
C ASN A 158 -18.77 -1.09 21.80
N TYR A 159 -19.24 -0.70 22.97
CA TYR A 159 -20.64 -0.72 23.37
C TYR A 159 -21.03 0.61 24.01
N VAL A 160 -22.20 1.14 23.61
CA VAL A 160 -22.89 2.23 24.32
C VAL A 160 -23.80 1.62 25.35
N GLY A 161 -23.68 2.06 26.61
CA GLY A 161 -24.35 1.46 27.75
C GLY A 161 -23.58 0.25 28.28
N ASN A 162 -24.28 -0.50 29.13
CA ASN A 162 -23.74 -1.66 29.80
C ASN A 162 -24.24 -2.95 29.15
N ILE A 163 -23.35 -3.76 28.55
CA ILE A 163 -23.78 -4.98 27.84
C ILE A 163 -24.55 -5.95 28.74
N PHE A 164 -24.33 -5.91 30.06
CA PHE A 164 -24.99 -6.80 31.02
C PHE A 164 -26.46 -6.47 31.24
N ASP A 165 -26.91 -5.30 30.82
CA ASP A 165 -28.33 -4.96 30.84
C ASP A 165 -29.10 -5.65 29.70
N ASN A 166 -28.38 -6.23 28.73
CA ASN A 166 -28.97 -7.09 27.72
C ASN A 166 -29.10 -8.54 28.21
N ASP A 167 -30.12 -9.22 27.69
CA ASP A 167 -30.26 -10.67 27.85
C ASP A 167 -29.20 -11.40 27.03
N TYR A 168 -28.32 -12.15 27.69
CA TYR A 168 -27.27 -12.90 27.00
C TYR A 168 -27.84 -13.96 26.04
N HIS A 169 -29.07 -14.44 26.25
CA HIS A 169 -29.72 -15.36 25.30
C HIS A 169 -29.96 -14.67 23.95
N ALA A 170 -30.53 -13.47 23.98
CA ALA A 170 -30.77 -12.67 22.79
C ALA A 170 -29.46 -12.30 22.06
N GLU A 171 -28.38 -12.03 22.82
CA GLU A 171 -27.06 -11.76 22.25
C GLU A 171 -26.46 -12.98 21.55
N VAL A 172 -26.60 -14.18 22.12
CA VAL A 172 -26.16 -15.43 21.46
C VAL A 172 -26.97 -15.67 20.19
N ASP A 173 -28.30 -15.53 20.25
CA ASP A 173 -29.17 -15.69 19.07
C ASP A 173 -28.77 -14.71 17.96
N HIS A 174 -28.46 -13.47 18.32
CA HIS A 174 -27.99 -12.46 17.38
C HIS A 174 -26.66 -12.87 16.72
N ALA A 175 -25.66 -13.27 17.50
CA ALA A 175 -24.36 -13.71 17.00
C ALA A 175 -24.50 -14.91 16.04
N ILE A 176 -25.31 -15.91 16.42
CA ILE A 176 -25.58 -17.09 15.59
C ILE A 176 -26.30 -16.70 14.30
N MET A 177 -27.29 -15.81 14.37
CA MET A 177 -28.02 -15.30 13.20
C MET A 177 -27.11 -14.56 12.22
N LEU A 178 -26.15 -13.76 12.71
CA LEU A 178 -25.16 -13.09 11.85
C LEU A 178 -24.32 -14.10 11.07
N ILE A 179 -23.82 -15.15 11.72
CA ILE A 179 -23.04 -16.22 11.06
C ILE A 179 -23.83 -16.85 9.90
N LYS A 180 -25.10 -17.19 10.14
CA LYS A 180 -26.00 -17.75 9.11
C LYS A 180 -26.27 -16.77 7.96
N LYS A 181 -26.46 -15.49 8.28
CA LYS A 181 -26.70 -14.42 7.30
C LYS A 181 -25.47 -14.21 6.40
N TYR A 182 -24.26 -14.19 6.97
CA TYR A 182 -23.03 -14.06 6.20
C TYR A 182 -22.82 -15.23 5.24
N ALA A 183 -23.10 -16.46 5.67
CA ALA A 183 -23.08 -17.63 4.80
C ALA A 183 -24.01 -17.44 3.58
N THR A 184 -25.20 -16.90 3.80
CA THR A 184 -26.18 -16.63 2.73
C THR A 184 -25.74 -15.50 1.78
N LEU A 185 -25.14 -14.42 2.30
CA LEU A 185 -24.71 -13.27 1.49
C LEU A 185 -23.49 -13.57 0.63
N LYS A 186 -22.54 -14.36 1.13
CA LYS A 186 -21.34 -14.79 0.39
C LYS A 186 -21.72 -15.59 -0.87
N LEU A 187 -22.89 -16.25 -0.86
CA LEU A 187 -23.47 -16.90 -2.04
C LEU A 187 -24.06 -15.90 -3.06
N LYS A 188 -24.52 -14.73 -2.63
CA LYS A 188 -25.23 -13.73 -3.47
C LYS A 188 -24.32 -12.64 -4.06
N GLN A 189 -23.27 -12.22 -3.36
CA GLN A 189 -22.37 -11.13 -3.79
C GLN A 189 -21.47 -11.47 -4.99
N LYS A 190 -21.53 -12.70 -5.51
CA LYS A 190 -20.88 -13.08 -6.76
C LYS A 190 -21.42 -12.34 -8.01
N ASN A 191 -22.48 -11.52 -7.88
CA ASN A 191 -23.35 -11.17 -9.02
C ASN A 191 -23.60 -9.67 -9.34
N SER A 192 -23.00 -8.66 -8.68
CA SER A 192 -23.32 -7.26 -9.09
C SER A 192 -22.35 -6.17 -8.65
N GLY A 193 -22.08 -5.21 -9.56
CA GLY A 193 -21.32 -3.98 -9.32
C GLY A 193 -22.08 -2.72 -9.79
N SER A 194 -21.81 -1.58 -9.17
CA SER A 194 -22.52 -0.30 -9.39
C SER A 194 -21.58 0.91 -9.53
N GLN A 195 -22.09 1.98 -10.17
CA GLN A 195 -21.41 3.23 -10.53
C GLN A 195 -21.94 4.46 -9.77
N GLN A 196 -21.13 5.52 -9.72
CA GLN A 196 -21.38 6.79 -9.00
C GLN A 196 -21.12 8.03 -9.88
N VAL A 197 -21.75 9.15 -9.50
CA VAL A 197 -21.87 10.44 -10.23
C VAL A 197 -20.96 11.53 -9.62
N ALA A 198 -20.52 12.50 -10.44
CA ALA A 198 -19.49 13.53 -10.13
C ALA A 198 -20.04 14.96 -9.95
N THR A 199 -19.29 15.82 -9.24
CA THR A 199 -19.46 17.29 -9.14
C THR A 199 -18.12 18.02 -9.35
N GLU A 200 -18.17 19.27 -9.82
CA GLU A 200 -17.03 20.08 -10.31
C GLU A 200 -15.99 20.46 -9.23
N GLN A 201 -14.73 20.15 -9.54
CA GLN A 201 -13.55 20.35 -8.70
C GLN A 201 -12.31 20.31 -9.61
N TRP A 202 -11.17 20.90 -9.21
CA TRP A 202 -9.90 20.69 -9.94
C TRP A 202 -9.53 19.22 -9.79
N SER A 203 -9.82 18.47 -10.84
CA SER A 203 -9.58 17.05 -10.87
C SER A 203 -8.26 16.76 -11.56
N GLY A 204 -7.59 15.75 -11.04
CA GLY A 204 -6.40 15.19 -11.61
C GLY A 204 -6.40 13.69 -11.41
N PHE A 205 -5.36 13.07 -11.96
CA PHE A 205 -5.09 11.66 -11.73
C PHE A 205 -3.79 11.55 -10.95
N GLY A 206 -3.79 10.68 -9.94
CA GLY A 206 -2.62 10.45 -9.11
C GLY A 206 -2.49 9.00 -8.70
N ALA A 207 -1.34 8.68 -8.13
CA ALA A 207 -1.03 7.39 -7.55
C ALA A 207 0.05 7.55 -6.48
N HIS A 208 0.07 6.61 -5.52
CA HIS A 208 1.21 6.46 -4.62
C HIS A 208 2.41 5.88 -5.37
N LEU A 209 3.59 6.38 -5.05
CA LEU A 209 4.84 5.69 -5.35
C LEU A 209 4.86 4.36 -4.59
N PHE A 210 5.34 3.29 -5.25
CA PHE A 210 5.38 1.96 -4.68
C PHE A 210 6.71 1.27 -4.99
N PRO A 211 7.45 0.70 -4.00
CA PRO A 211 7.14 0.60 -2.57
C PRO A 211 6.84 1.95 -1.88
N PRO A 212 6.06 1.95 -0.77
CA PRO A 212 5.60 3.19 -0.16
C PRO A 212 6.76 4.02 0.39
N ILE A 213 6.64 5.34 0.32
CA ILE A 213 7.66 6.26 0.80
C ILE A 213 7.10 7.26 1.80
N VAL A 214 8.00 7.87 2.57
CA VAL A 214 7.71 9.10 3.32
C VAL A 214 8.70 10.16 2.89
N VAL A 215 8.21 11.33 2.51
CA VAL A 215 9.04 12.47 2.15
C VAL A 215 9.53 13.16 3.42
N GLY A 216 10.82 13.01 3.72
CA GLY A 216 11.44 13.45 4.97
C GLY A 216 11.57 12.30 5.97
N LYS A 217 11.61 12.64 7.27
CA LYS A 217 11.69 11.66 8.35
C LYS A 217 10.31 11.13 8.69
N LYS A 218 10.20 9.82 8.85
CA LYS A 218 9.03 9.16 9.42
C LYS A 218 9.08 9.37 10.92
N SER A 219 8.08 10.04 11.47
CA SER A 219 7.92 10.10 12.91
C SER A 219 7.49 8.71 13.42
N LYS A 220 8.00 8.26 14.58
CA LYS A 220 7.51 7.04 15.27
C LYS A 220 6.54 7.40 16.40
N PRO A 221 5.32 6.84 16.44
CA PRO A 221 4.37 7.16 17.50
C PRO A 221 4.85 6.68 18.84
N THR A 222 4.58 7.46 19.87
CA THR A 222 4.48 6.90 21.21
C THR A 222 3.13 6.18 21.36
N VAL A 223 3.06 5.17 22.24
CA VAL A 223 1.80 4.50 22.59
C VAL A 223 0.75 5.50 23.09
N GLU A 224 1.19 6.54 23.79
CA GLU A 224 0.33 7.63 24.25
C GLU A 224 -0.25 8.45 23.09
N GLN A 225 0.56 8.79 22.08
CA GLN A 225 0.07 9.46 20.87
C GLN A 225 -0.91 8.58 20.08
N LEU A 226 -0.69 7.26 20.03
CA LEU A 226 -1.64 6.32 19.43
C LEU A 226 -2.97 6.28 20.19
N LEU A 227 -2.95 6.32 21.53
CA LEU A 227 -4.13 6.35 22.41
C LEU A 227 -4.92 7.65 22.37
N MET A 228 -4.20 8.78 22.33
CA MET A 228 -4.82 10.08 22.13
C MET A 228 -5.32 10.23 20.70
N GLY A 229 -4.81 9.38 19.79
CA GLY A 229 -4.99 9.36 18.33
C GLY A 229 -5.21 10.73 17.74
N ASN A 230 -4.32 11.60 18.21
CA ASN A 230 -3.76 12.60 17.35
C ASN A 230 -3.37 11.87 16.07
N ASP A 231 -4.01 12.23 14.95
CA ASP A 231 -3.66 11.75 13.62
C ASP A 231 -2.16 11.75 13.54
N TYR A 232 -1.60 10.55 13.67
CA TYR A 232 -0.24 10.41 14.20
C TYR A 232 0.78 11.11 13.30
N ASP A 233 0.39 11.27 12.06
CA ASP A 233 0.95 12.28 11.22
C ASP A 233 -0.12 12.82 10.28
N GLN A 234 -0.98 13.73 10.77
CA GLN A 234 -1.88 14.53 9.93
C GLN A 234 -1.09 15.25 8.81
N SER A 235 0.22 15.44 9.01
CA SER A 235 1.14 15.94 8.00
C SER A 235 1.49 14.91 6.90
N LEU A 236 1.15 13.63 7.02
CA LEU A 236 1.27 12.68 5.90
C LEU A 236 0.44 13.12 4.68
N ASN A 237 -0.71 13.73 4.94
CA ASN A 237 -1.60 14.27 3.90
C ASN A 237 -1.18 15.67 3.43
N CYS A 238 -0.19 16.30 4.06
CA CYS A 238 0.22 17.64 3.67
C CYS A 238 0.96 17.59 2.34
N ILE A 239 0.70 18.59 1.51
CA ILE A 239 1.43 18.79 0.26
C ILE A 239 2.82 19.30 0.63
N VAL A 240 3.83 18.47 0.39
CA VAL A 240 5.24 18.81 0.66
C VAL A 240 5.93 19.41 -0.56
N ILE A 241 5.41 19.15 -1.75
CA ILE A 241 5.88 19.72 -3.02
C ILE A 241 4.67 20.14 -3.85
N ASP A 242 4.66 21.40 -4.26
CA ASP A 242 3.73 21.98 -5.26
C ASP A 242 4.61 22.63 -6.34
N THR A 243 4.55 22.09 -7.55
CA THR A 243 5.45 22.46 -8.66
C THR A 243 4.81 22.11 -10.00
N THR A 244 5.50 22.37 -11.10
CA THR A 244 5.06 22.02 -12.45
C THR A 244 6.05 21.11 -13.18
N ILE A 245 5.52 20.26 -14.06
CA ILE A 245 6.27 19.57 -15.12
C ILE A 245 5.60 19.92 -16.45
N GLY A 246 6.33 20.64 -17.31
CA GLY A 246 5.73 21.30 -18.47
C GLY A 246 4.61 22.25 -18.04
N LYS A 247 3.41 22.07 -18.59
CA LYS A 247 2.21 22.86 -18.26
C LYS A 247 1.32 22.27 -17.15
N HIS A 248 1.73 21.16 -16.54
CA HIS A 248 0.89 20.42 -15.60
C HIS A 248 1.35 20.64 -14.17
N ASN A 249 0.41 21.00 -13.28
CA ASN A 249 0.69 21.12 -11.86
C ASN A 249 0.82 19.72 -11.23
N ILE A 250 1.83 19.57 -10.40
CA ILE A 250 2.18 18.35 -9.68
C ILE A 250 2.16 18.66 -8.20
N LEU A 251 1.35 17.90 -7.47
CA LEU A 251 1.26 17.98 -6.01
C LEU A 251 1.74 16.65 -5.45
N ILE A 252 2.68 16.70 -4.50
CA ILE A 252 3.16 15.50 -3.81
C ILE A 252 2.88 15.61 -2.33
N GLN A 253 2.20 14.61 -1.79
CA GLN A 253 1.96 14.47 -0.37
C GLN A 253 3.16 13.85 0.33
N LYS A 254 3.27 14.06 1.64
CA LYS A 254 4.36 13.50 2.46
C LYS A 254 4.36 11.96 2.45
N ASP A 255 3.22 11.31 2.26
CA ASP A 255 3.09 9.85 2.12
C ASP A 255 3.48 9.30 0.72
N GLY A 256 3.99 10.14 -0.17
CA GLY A 256 4.41 9.73 -1.51
C GLY A 256 3.28 9.64 -2.55
N TYR A 257 2.06 10.10 -2.24
CA TYR A 257 1.02 10.28 -3.27
C TYR A 257 1.39 11.44 -4.20
N VAL A 258 1.40 11.17 -5.50
CA VAL A 258 1.69 12.17 -6.54
C VAL A 258 0.41 12.40 -7.36
N LEU A 259 -0.08 13.65 -7.37
CA LEU A 259 -1.24 14.09 -8.15
C LEU A 259 -0.80 14.97 -9.32
N VAL A 260 -1.25 14.60 -10.52
CA VAL A 260 -1.10 15.41 -11.73
C VAL A 260 -2.43 16.07 -12.07
N ILE A 261 -2.48 17.39 -12.03
CA ILE A 261 -3.69 18.16 -12.37
C ILE A 261 -3.85 18.18 -13.90
N THR A 262 -4.66 17.27 -14.41
CA THR A 262 -4.99 17.14 -15.84
C THR A 262 -6.29 16.36 -16.01
N LYS A 263 -7.05 16.70 -17.06
CA LYS A 263 -8.24 15.93 -17.49
C LYS A 263 -7.87 14.67 -18.28
N ASP A 264 -6.64 14.61 -18.79
CA ASP A 264 -6.15 13.49 -19.60
C ASP A 264 -5.37 12.50 -18.72
N LYS A 265 -5.96 11.32 -18.57
CA LYS A 265 -5.41 10.20 -17.80
C LYS A 265 -4.07 9.70 -18.36
N HIS A 266 -3.87 9.70 -19.67
CA HIS A 266 -2.63 9.24 -20.30
C HIS A 266 -1.49 10.21 -20.03
N ILE A 267 -1.77 11.52 -20.02
CA ILE A 267 -0.76 12.53 -19.64
C ILE A 267 -0.31 12.33 -18.19
N ALA A 268 -1.27 12.13 -17.27
CA ALA A 268 -0.93 11.87 -15.87
C ALA A 268 -0.08 10.61 -15.71
N LEU A 269 -0.48 9.51 -16.35
CA LEU A 269 0.26 8.25 -16.33
C LEU A 269 1.69 8.43 -16.84
N ARG A 270 1.85 9.15 -17.97
CA ARG A 270 3.15 9.44 -18.57
C ARG A 270 4.05 10.26 -17.64
N ILE A 271 3.53 11.29 -16.98
CA ILE A 271 4.31 12.11 -16.05
C ILE A 271 4.69 11.31 -14.80
N LEU A 272 3.76 10.54 -14.23
CA LEU A 272 4.03 9.69 -13.07
C LEU A 272 5.13 8.67 -13.37
N ASN A 273 5.01 7.95 -14.49
CA ASN A 273 6.01 6.97 -14.89
C ASN A 273 7.34 7.61 -15.30
N LEU A 274 7.36 8.84 -15.81
CA LEU A 274 8.60 9.59 -16.03
C LEU A 274 9.34 9.89 -14.71
N ILE A 275 8.62 10.35 -13.68
CA ILE A 275 9.20 10.58 -12.34
C ILE A 275 9.79 9.29 -11.79
N ILE A 276 9.03 8.18 -11.88
CA ILE A 276 9.46 6.85 -11.43
C ILE A 276 10.71 6.38 -12.19
N SER A 277 10.74 6.55 -13.51
CA SER A 277 11.89 6.16 -14.34
C SER A 277 13.17 6.88 -13.92
N LEU A 278 13.07 8.17 -13.62
CA LEU A 278 14.20 8.98 -13.16
C LEU A 278 14.64 8.60 -11.74
N ALA A 279 13.71 8.21 -10.87
CA ALA A 279 14.02 7.68 -9.56
C ALA A 279 14.77 6.34 -9.64
N ILE A 280 14.34 5.43 -10.53
CA ILE A 280 15.00 4.15 -10.80
C ILE A 280 16.43 4.36 -11.30
N LEU A 281 16.65 5.29 -12.23
CA LEU A 281 18.01 5.62 -12.69
C LEU A 281 18.94 6.12 -11.57
N GLN A 282 18.37 6.68 -10.51
CA GLN A 282 19.06 7.10 -9.28
C GLN A 282 19.07 6.01 -8.19
N ASN A 283 18.97 4.74 -8.59
CA ASN A 283 19.03 3.56 -7.72
C ASN A 283 17.89 3.50 -6.67
N GLN A 284 16.69 3.95 -7.01
CA GLN A 284 15.49 3.68 -6.20
C GLN A 284 14.69 2.54 -6.81
N SER A 285 14.33 1.53 -6.04
CA SER A 285 13.42 0.49 -6.55
C SER A 285 11.99 1.02 -6.49
N PHE A 286 11.39 1.27 -7.66
CA PHE A 286 9.97 1.60 -7.79
C PHE A 286 9.34 0.78 -8.92
N PHE A 287 8.06 0.50 -8.75
CA PHE A 287 7.24 -0.12 -9.78
C PHE A 287 6.52 0.96 -10.58
N VAL A 288 6.39 0.75 -11.89
CA VAL A 288 5.56 1.60 -12.76
C VAL A 288 4.11 1.62 -12.32
N VAL A 289 3.44 2.75 -12.51
CA VAL A 289 2.00 2.91 -12.30
C VAL A 289 1.27 2.39 -13.52
N ARG A 290 0.22 1.58 -13.30
CA ARG A 290 -0.70 1.10 -14.34
C ARG A 290 -1.91 2.01 -14.46
N GLU A 291 -2.54 1.99 -15.63
CA GLU A 291 -3.68 2.85 -15.90
C GLU A 291 -4.86 2.62 -14.94
N HIS A 292 -5.09 1.38 -14.48
CA HIS A 292 -6.15 1.05 -13.53
C HIS A 292 -5.80 1.39 -12.06
N GLU A 293 -4.54 1.73 -11.78
CA GLU A 293 -4.07 2.16 -10.46
C GLU A 293 -4.21 3.66 -10.24
N LEU A 294 -4.48 4.42 -11.30
CA LEU A 294 -4.71 5.85 -11.19
C LEU A 294 -6.02 6.13 -10.46
N SER A 295 -5.92 6.88 -9.37
CA SER A 295 -7.07 7.46 -8.71
C SER A 295 -7.41 8.83 -9.30
N LEU A 296 -8.71 9.07 -9.49
CA LEU A 296 -9.23 10.40 -9.72
C LEU A 296 -9.24 11.12 -8.36
N ALA A 297 -8.64 12.30 -8.27
CA ALA A 297 -8.63 13.09 -7.04
C ALA A 297 -8.92 14.55 -7.32
N GLY A 298 -9.60 15.20 -6.38
CA GLY A 298 -9.79 16.64 -6.33
C GLY A 298 -8.64 17.32 -5.60
N TYR A 299 -8.31 18.54 -6.00
CA TYR A 299 -7.46 19.43 -5.23
C TYR A 299 -8.23 20.68 -4.80
N ASN A 300 -8.25 20.93 -3.50
CA ASN A 300 -8.81 22.15 -2.93
C ASN A 300 -7.69 23.14 -2.61
N LYS A 301 -7.57 24.16 -3.46
CA LYS A 301 -6.54 25.21 -3.33
C LYS A 301 -6.66 26.02 -2.04
N LYS A 302 -7.87 26.17 -1.47
CA LYS A 302 -8.07 26.94 -0.23
C LYS A 302 -7.51 26.21 0.99
N SER A 303 -7.77 24.91 1.09
CA SER A 303 -7.29 24.07 2.19
C SER A 303 -5.91 23.46 1.93
N GLN A 304 -5.35 23.63 0.72
CA GLN A 304 -4.12 22.98 0.26
C GLN A 304 -4.15 21.46 0.50
N SER A 305 -5.31 20.83 0.25
CA SER A 305 -5.53 19.42 0.49
C SER A 305 -6.05 18.72 -0.76
N ILE A 306 -5.62 17.47 -0.92
CA ILE A 306 -6.18 16.54 -1.90
C ILE A 306 -7.42 15.90 -1.27
N ASP A 307 -8.54 15.94 -1.97
CA ASP A 307 -9.82 15.39 -1.54
C ASP A 307 -10.46 14.52 -2.64
N ARG A 308 -11.60 13.89 -2.33
CA ARG A 308 -12.41 13.08 -3.26
C ARG A 308 -11.61 12.08 -4.10
N MET A 309 -10.75 11.31 -3.44
CA MET A 309 -10.03 10.22 -4.07
C MET A 309 -11.00 9.09 -4.43
N GLN A 310 -11.11 8.79 -5.72
CA GLN A 310 -11.86 7.66 -6.27
C GLN A 310 -10.90 6.72 -6.98
N TRP A 311 -11.00 5.43 -6.71
CA TRP A 311 -10.23 4.38 -7.37
C TRP A 311 -11.17 3.34 -7.97
N ARG A 312 -10.72 2.69 -9.05
CA ARG A 312 -11.53 1.67 -9.75
C ARG A 312 -11.18 0.24 -9.35
N SER A 313 -10.00 0.02 -8.79
CA SER A 313 -9.49 -1.33 -8.52
C SER A 313 -8.77 -1.36 -7.18
N GLN A 314 -8.93 -2.47 -6.45
CA GLN A 314 -8.12 -2.76 -5.28
C GLN A 314 -6.77 -3.32 -5.75
N THR A 315 -5.76 -2.46 -5.78
CA THR A 315 -4.35 -2.80 -5.99
C THR A 315 -3.53 -2.52 -4.74
N ILE A 316 -2.30 -3.03 -4.71
CA ILE A 316 -1.36 -2.78 -3.61
C ILE A 316 -1.18 -1.27 -3.36
N ARG A 317 -1.16 -0.44 -4.42
CA ARG A 317 -1.13 1.03 -4.29
C ARG A 317 -2.41 1.61 -3.71
N SER A 318 -3.57 1.19 -4.20
CA SER A 318 -4.85 1.70 -3.68
C SER A 318 -5.04 1.39 -2.19
N ALA A 319 -4.40 0.33 -1.70
CA ALA A 319 -4.42 -0.07 -0.31
C ALA A 319 -3.72 0.96 0.61
N LEU A 320 -2.82 1.79 0.08
CA LEU A 320 -2.16 2.89 0.79
C LEU A 320 -3.06 4.13 1.00
N MET A 321 -4.21 4.20 0.32
CA MET A 321 -5.03 5.42 0.27
C MET A 321 -6.06 5.52 1.40
N GLY A 322 -6.51 4.41 1.98
CA GLY A 322 -7.53 4.42 3.03
C GLY A 322 -7.02 5.05 4.33
N ARG A 323 -7.88 5.71 5.12
CA ARG A 323 -7.51 6.15 6.49
C ARG A 323 -6.94 4.99 7.32
N SER A 324 -7.52 3.81 7.15
CA SER A 324 -6.97 2.56 7.66
C SER A 324 -5.64 2.25 6.98
N GLY A 325 -5.51 2.25 5.66
CA GLY A 325 -4.24 1.99 4.96
C GLY A 325 -3.07 2.96 5.25
N LYS A 326 -3.34 4.18 5.71
CA LYS A 326 -2.30 5.16 6.10
C LYS A 326 -1.75 4.92 7.50
N ASN A 327 -2.59 4.48 8.44
CA ASN A 327 -2.19 4.11 9.80
C ASN A 327 -1.74 2.64 9.88
N PHE A 328 -2.35 1.79 9.07
CA PHE A 328 -1.97 0.41 8.85
C PHE A 328 -1.11 0.39 7.60
N HIS A 329 0.18 0.69 7.73
CA HIS A 329 1.15 0.34 6.69
C HIS A 329 1.07 -1.17 6.46
N ILE A 330 0.28 -1.55 5.46
CA ILE A 330 -0.01 -2.93 5.07
C ILE A 330 1.33 -3.58 4.74
N GLY A 331 1.97 -4.28 5.68
CA GLY A 331 3.13 -5.16 5.48
C GLY A 331 4.39 -4.65 4.75
N TYR A 332 4.38 -3.45 4.16
CA TYR A 332 5.44 -2.97 3.28
C TYR A 332 6.34 -1.98 4.02
N PRO A 333 7.67 -2.21 4.06
CA PRO A 333 8.60 -1.26 4.62
C PRO A 333 8.49 0.06 3.88
N THR A 334 8.39 1.16 4.64
CA THR A 334 8.33 2.51 4.08
C THR A 334 9.73 3.08 3.96
N THR A 335 10.10 3.59 2.79
CA THR A 335 11.41 4.23 2.58
C THR A 335 11.34 5.73 2.85
N GLU A 336 12.24 6.25 3.67
CA GLU A 336 12.38 7.70 3.87
C GLU A 336 13.15 8.34 2.72
N ILE A 337 12.53 9.31 2.03
CA ILE A 337 13.14 10.02 0.90
C ILE A 337 13.23 11.50 1.22
N GLN A 338 14.43 12.06 1.15
CA GLN A 338 14.63 13.49 1.39
C GLN A 338 13.96 14.31 0.29
N LYS A 339 13.25 15.38 0.67
CA LYS A 339 12.56 16.31 -0.26
C LYS A 339 13.46 16.79 -1.40
N ARG A 340 14.75 17.06 -1.14
CA ARG A 340 15.73 17.49 -2.15
C ARG A 340 15.97 16.44 -3.25
N VAL A 341 15.92 15.16 -2.92
CA VAL A 341 16.12 14.05 -3.87
C VAL A 341 14.91 13.98 -4.81
N LEU A 342 13.70 14.01 -4.26
CA LEU A 342 12.45 14.02 -5.02
C LEU A 342 12.35 15.24 -5.95
N LEU A 343 12.72 16.44 -5.46
CA LEU A 343 12.80 17.64 -6.29
C LEU A 343 13.81 17.50 -7.45
N SER A 344 14.89 16.74 -7.27
CA SER A 344 15.85 16.49 -8.34
C SER A 344 15.25 15.64 -9.47
N TRP A 345 14.39 14.67 -9.13
CA TRP A 345 13.66 13.85 -10.13
C TRP A 345 12.70 14.71 -10.92
N ILE A 346 11.91 15.55 -10.25
CA ILE A 346 10.98 16.47 -10.88
C ILE A 346 11.72 17.46 -11.79
N LYS A 347 12.83 18.03 -11.32
CA LYS A 347 13.65 18.95 -12.12
C LYS A 347 14.15 18.28 -13.40
N ASN A 348 14.63 17.05 -13.31
CA ASN A 348 15.06 16.29 -14.48
C ASN A 348 13.88 15.92 -15.38
N ALA A 349 12.71 15.58 -14.81
CA ALA A 349 11.49 15.32 -15.57
C ALA A 349 11.08 16.53 -16.41
N SER A 350 11.11 17.73 -15.81
CA SER A 350 10.81 18.98 -16.52
C SER A 350 11.77 19.29 -17.68
N LYS A 351 13.02 18.81 -17.63
CA LYS A 351 13.98 18.98 -18.73
C LYS A 351 13.73 18.04 -19.91
N VAL A 352 13.19 16.85 -19.64
CA VAL A 352 13.06 15.80 -20.66
C VAL A 352 11.64 15.58 -21.16
N ILE A 353 10.62 16.19 -20.53
CA ILE A 353 9.21 15.94 -20.84
C ILE A 353 8.88 16.21 -22.33
N ASP A 354 9.52 17.19 -22.94
CA ASP A 354 9.35 17.57 -24.35
C ASP A 354 10.16 16.68 -25.32
N CYS A 355 11.09 15.88 -24.81
CA CYS A 355 11.88 14.93 -25.60
C CYS A 355 11.15 13.58 -25.70
N GLN A 356 10.09 13.50 -26.53
CA GLN A 356 9.21 12.32 -26.61
C GLN A 356 9.96 10.98 -26.72
N ASN A 357 10.96 10.89 -27.60
CA ASN A 357 11.76 9.66 -27.77
C ASN A 357 12.45 9.20 -26.48
N VAL A 358 12.92 10.14 -25.66
CA VAL A 358 13.62 9.86 -24.41
C VAL A 358 12.63 9.47 -23.33
N VAL A 359 11.46 10.13 -23.28
CA VAL A 359 10.39 9.78 -22.33
C VAL A 359 9.87 8.36 -22.57
N GLU A 360 9.67 7.97 -23.83
CA GLU A 360 9.24 6.61 -24.20
C GLU A 360 10.29 5.56 -23.82
N GLU A 361 11.57 5.85 -24.03
CA GLU A 361 12.68 4.96 -23.63
C GLU A 361 12.83 4.87 -22.11
N LEU A 362 12.66 5.98 -21.38
CA LEU A 362 12.65 6.00 -19.92
C LEU A 362 11.50 5.16 -19.36
N TRP A 363 10.32 5.27 -19.96
CA TRP A 363 9.19 4.43 -19.57
C TRP A 363 9.51 2.96 -19.83
N LEU A 364 9.96 2.59 -21.04
CA LEU A 364 10.35 1.22 -21.36
C LEU A 364 11.41 0.68 -20.38
N TYR A 365 12.34 1.53 -19.94
CA TYR A 365 13.34 1.21 -18.92
C TYR A 365 12.71 0.93 -17.54
N ALA A 366 11.74 1.72 -17.10
CA ALA A 366 11.02 1.47 -15.85
C ALA A 366 10.14 0.21 -15.91
N GLU A 367 9.58 -0.13 -17.07
CA GLU A 367 8.90 -1.42 -17.29
C GLU A 367 9.89 -2.58 -17.14
N ALA A 368 11.07 -2.48 -17.78
CA ALA A 368 12.11 -3.50 -17.66
C ALA A 368 12.53 -3.72 -16.20
N HIS A 369 12.66 -2.65 -15.41
CA HIS A 369 12.91 -2.73 -13.97
C HIS A 369 11.76 -3.43 -13.22
N THR A 370 10.51 -3.03 -13.49
CA THR A 370 9.33 -3.61 -12.83
C THR A 370 9.24 -5.12 -13.10
N HIS A 371 9.47 -5.56 -14.33
CA HIS A 371 9.53 -6.97 -14.67
C HIS A 371 10.68 -7.70 -13.98
N LEU A 372 11.85 -7.08 -13.87
CA LEU A 372 13.01 -7.65 -13.17
C LEU A 372 12.69 -7.92 -11.69
N GLU A 373 12.13 -6.93 -10.99
CA GLU A 373 11.74 -7.02 -9.58
C GLU A 373 10.61 -8.04 -9.37
N ASN A 374 9.75 -8.24 -10.37
CA ASN A 374 8.69 -9.26 -10.36
C ASN A 374 9.16 -10.66 -10.77
N THR A 375 10.47 -10.87 -10.99
CA THR A 375 11.05 -12.15 -11.47
C THR A 375 10.60 -12.57 -12.88
N GLU A 376 10.12 -11.62 -13.68
CA GLU A 376 9.74 -11.78 -15.09
C GLU A 376 10.96 -11.51 -16.00
N TYR A 377 11.97 -12.39 -15.90
CA TYR A 377 13.31 -12.16 -16.43
C TYR A 377 13.36 -12.03 -17.95
N GLU A 378 12.57 -12.82 -18.68
CA GLU A 378 12.48 -12.76 -20.14
C GLU A 378 11.95 -11.41 -20.62
N GLN A 379 10.89 -10.90 -20.00
CA GLN A 379 10.28 -9.60 -20.34
C GLN A 379 11.25 -8.46 -20.06
N SER A 380 11.88 -8.47 -18.89
CA SER A 380 12.90 -7.47 -18.54
C SER A 380 14.07 -7.48 -19.53
N PHE A 381 14.53 -8.67 -19.91
CA PHE A 381 15.63 -8.84 -20.85
C PHE A 381 15.29 -8.29 -22.23
N ILE A 382 14.11 -8.58 -22.77
CA ILE A 382 13.68 -8.08 -24.09
C ILE A 382 13.54 -6.57 -24.12
N MET A 383 12.92 -5.98 -23.09
CA MET A 383 12.76 -4.53 -22.99
C MET A 383 14.13 -3.84 -22.86
N SER A 384 15.02 -4.38 -22.02
CA SER A 384 16.39 -3.90 -21.87
C SER A 384 17.17 -4.00 -23.18
N TRP A 385 17.08 -5.12 -23.90
CA TRP A 385 17.72 -5.29 -25.20
C TRP A 385 17.21 -4.30 -26.24
N THR A 386 15.90 -4.02 -26.27
CA THR A 386 15.32 -3.03 -27.18
C THR A 386 15.89 -1.63 -26.96
N ILE A 387 16.12 -1.23 -25.70
CA ILE A 387 16.76 0.04 -25.37
C ILE A 387 18.19 0.11 -25.93
N ILE A 388 18.95 -0.97 -25.72
CA ILE A 388 20.35 -1.10 -26.19
C ILE A 388 20.42 -1.03 -27.72
N GLU A 389 19.59 -1.81 -28.40
CA GLU A 389 19.53 -1.88 -29.87
C GLU A 389 19.19 -0.52 -30.47
N LYS A 390 18.19 0.18 -29.90
CA LYS A 390 17.81 1.53 -30.32
C LYS A 390 18.94 2.54 -30.10
N TYR A 391 19.63 2.49 -28.97
CA TYR A 391 20.75 3.39 -28.67
C TYR A 391 21.90 3.23 -29.68
N TYR A 392 22.38 2.02 -29.92
CA TYR A 392 23.48 1.81 -30.87
C TYR A 392 23.08 2.14 -32.31
N SER A 393 21.84 1.85 -32.71
CA SER A 393 21.32 2.25 -34.01
C SER A 393 21.31 3.79 -34.18
N GLN A 394 20.90 4.52 -33.14
CA GLN A 394 20.94 5.99 -33.13
C GLN A 394 22.37 6.53 -33.14
N LYS A 395 23.27 5.95 -32.33
CA LYS A 395 24.68 6.34 -32.26
C LYS A 395 25.40 6.12 -33.59
N TRP A 396 25.12 4.99 -34.25
CA TRP A 396 25.60 4.71 -35.60
C TRP A 396 25.07 5.73 -36.62
N LYS A 397 23.76 5.97 -36.65
CA LYS A 397 23.18 6.99 -37.54
C LYS A 397 23.80 8.37 -37.32
N LYS A 398 23.99 8.78 -36.07
CA LYS A 398 24.67 10.04 -35.72
C LYS A 398 26.10 10.07 -36.26
N LYS A 399 26.86 8.99 -36.09
CA LYS A 399 28.23 8.89 -36.62
C LYS A 399 28.28 9.02 -38.14
N LEU A 400 27.33 8.41 -38.85
CA LEU A 400 27.24 8.53 -40.31
C LEU A 400 26.93 9.97 -40.76
N HIS A 401 26.12 10.70 -39.98
CA HIS A 401 25.90 12.13 -40.21
C HIS A 401 27.19 12.96 -39.96
N GLU A 402 27.93 12.68 -38.89
CA GLU A 402 29.20 13.34 -38.57
C GLU A 402 30.28 13.11 -39.63
N LEU A 403 30.22 11.99 -40.35
CA LEU A 403 31.09 11.69 -41.50
C LEU A 403 30.69 12.43 -42.79
N GLY A 404 29.63 13.25 -42.76
CA GLY A 404 29.20 14.05 -43.91
C GLY A 404 28.60 13.22 -45.05
N LEU A 405 28.09 12.02 -44.78
CA LEU A 405 27.52 11.16 -45.81
C LEU A 405 26.17 11.71 -46.32
N SER A 406 25.88 11.46 -47.60
CA SER A 406 24.58 11.85 -48.19
C SER A 406 23.42 11.09 -47.55
N LYS A 407 22.23 11.71 -47.48
CA LYS A 407 21.01 11.09 -46.93
C LYS A 407 20.73 9.70 -47.51
N LYS A 408 20.81 9.54 -48.83
CA LYS A 408 20.63 8.26 -49.53
C LYS A 408 21.62 7.19 -49.04
N ARG A 409 22.88 7.58 -48.76
CA ARG A 409 23.88 6.66 -48.25
C ARG A 409 23.62 6.31 -46.78
N ILE A 410 23.23 7.28 -45.95
CA ILE A 410 22.86 7.05 -44.55
C ILE A 410 21.67 6.08 -44.49
N ASP A 411 20.61 6.32 -45.24
CA ASP A 411 19.41 5.47 -45.26
C ASP A 411 19.76 4.02 -45.67
N LYS A 412 20.69 3.84 -46.62
CA LYS A 412 21.23 2.52 -46.99
C LYS A 412 22.00 1.86 -45.83
N LEU A 413 22.84 2.62 -45.12
CA LEU A 413 23.69 2.13 -44.02
C LEU A 413 22.95 2.03 -42.66
N THR A 414 21.68 2.44 -42.60
CA THR A 414 20.80 2.26 -41.44
C THR A 414 19.62 1.35 -41.73
N ASN A 415 19.56 0.73 -42.91
CA ASN A 415 18.50 -0.21 -43.27
C ASN A 415 18.68 -1.51 -42.48
N SER A 416 17.73 -1.85 -41.61
CA SER A 416 17.79 -3.01 -40.71
C SER A 416 17.92 -4.37 -41.41
N ASN A 417 17.52 -4.47 -42.69
CA ASN A 417 17.67 -5.69 -43.48
C ASN A 417 19.13 -5.91 -43.96
N GLN A 418 19.94 -4.84 -44.01
CA GLN A 418 21.34 -4.90 -44.45
C GLN A 418 22.31 -4.68 -43.29
N TRP A 419 21.94 -3.81 -42.34
CA TRP A 419 22.71 -3.41 -41.18
C TRP A 419 21.96 -3.83 -39.92
N SER A 420 22.08 -5.11 -39.58
CA SER A 420 21.63 -5.61 -38.29
C SER A 420 22.44 -4.99 -37.16
N ILE A 421 21.88 -5.04 -35.94
CA ILE A 421 22.57 -4.58 -34.74
C ILE A 421 23.93 -5.27 -34.52
N ASP A 422 24.08 -6.49 -35.04
CA ASP A 422 25.34 -7.24 -35.05
C ASP A 422 26.46 -6.46 -35.75
N TYR A 423 26.24 -6.12 -37.02
CA TYR A 423 27.21 -5.37 -37.81
C TYR A 423 27.49 -3.99 -37.21
N ILE A 424 26.48 -3.35 -36.60
CA ILE A 424 26.66 -2.06 -35.93
C ILE A 424 27.62 -2.21 -34.75
N ILE A 425 27.38 -3.20 -33.87
CA ILE A 425 28.25 -3.46 -32.69
C ILE A 425 29.68 -3.81 -33.12
N GLU A 426 29.84 -4.66 -34.13
CA GLU A 426 31.14 -5.04 -34.71
C GLU A 426 31.93 -3.82 -35.21
N VAL A 427 31.29 -2.98 -36.05
CA VAL A 427 31.95 -1.79 -36.60
C VAL A 427 32.29 -0.78 -35.51
N MET A 428 31.46 -0.65 -34.47
CA MET A 428 31.74 0.24 -33.35
C MET A 428 32.91 -0.24 -32.50
N ASN A 429 33.10 -1.54 -32.32
CA ASN A 429 34.29 -2.08 -31.67
C ASN A 429 35.54 -1.90 -32.54
N LEU A 430 35.48 -2.24 -33.83
CA LEU A 430 36.60 -2.06 -34.77
C LEU A 430 37.06 -0.59 -34.89
N SER A 431 36.12 0.34 -34.76
CA SER A 431 36.41 1.78 -34.75
C SER A 431 36.79 2.35 -33.38
N LYS A 432 36.99 1.50 -32.36
CA LYS A 432 37.35 1.85 -30.97
C LYS A 432 36.33 2.77 -30.28
N GLN A 433 35.07 2.73 -30.70
CA GLN A 433 33.96 3.45 -30.04
C GLN A 433 33.22 2.61 -29.00
N LEU A 434 33.54 1.31 -28.95
CA LEU A 434 32.99 0.35 -28.01
C LEU A 434 34.16 -0.46 -27.41
N GLU A 435 34.31 -0.41 -26.10
CA GLU A 435 35.35 -1.16 -25.39
C GLU A 435 35.14 -2.68 -25.53
N ASN A 436 36.23 -3.45 -25.51
CA ASN A 436 36.17 -4.90 -25.70
C ASN A 436 35.28 -5.60 -24.65
N VAL A 437 35.31 -5.13 -23.40
CA VAL A 437 34.48 -5.68 -22.32
C VAL A 437 32.98 -5.50 -22.61
N ASP A 438 32.59 -4.30 -23.05
CA ASP A 438 31.20 -4.01 -23.43
C ASP A 438 30.80 -4.78 -24.70
N TYR A 439 31.70 -4.89 -25.67
CA TYR A 439 31.49 -5.67 -26.90
C TYR A 439 31.22 -7.16 -26.59
N ASP A 440 32.07 -7.80 -25.79
CA ASP A 440 31.92 -9.22 -25.44
C ASP A 440 30.59 -9.48 -24.72
N LEU A 441 30.22 -8.58 -23.81
CA LEU A 441 28.94 -8.63 -23.11
C LEU A 441 27.76 -8.49 -24.09
N LEU A 442 27.78 -7.49 -24.97
CA LEU A 442 26.71 -7.25 -25.95
C LEU A 442 26.56 -8.42 -26.92
N MET A 443 27.66 -9.01 -27.38
CA MET A 443 27.63 -10.18 -28.25
C MET A 443 27.05 -11.41 -27.55
N ARG A 444 27.35 -11.60 -26.26
CA ARG A 444 26.73 -12.63 -25.43
C ARG A 444 25.22 -12.41 -25.28
N LEU A 445 24.79 -11.20 -24.92
CA LEU A 445 23.38 -10.85 -24.76
C LEU A 445 22.61 -11.00 -26.09
N LYS A 446 23.19 -10.54 -27.22
CA LYS A 446 22.63 -10.73 -28.56
C LYS A 446 22.39 -12.20 -28.89
N ARG A 447 23.40 -13.06 -28.66
CA ARG A 447 23.26 -14.51 -28.87
C ARG A 447 22.14 -15.08 -28.01
N LYS A 448 22.04 -14.65 -26.75
CA LYS A 448 20.96 -15.07 -25.86
C LYS A 448 19.58 -14.63 -26.38
N ARG A 449 19.45 -13.39 -26.82
CA ARG A 449 18.23 -12.86 -27.47
C ARG A 449 17.82 -13.73 -28.66
N ASN A 450 18.77 -14.05 -29.54
CA ASN A 450 18.48 -14.86 -30.72
C ASN A 450 18.00 -16.26 -30.35
N ARG A 451 18.64 -16.92 -29.38
CA ARG A 451 18.23 -18.25 -28.91
C ARG A 451 16.87 -18.22 -28.21
N PHE A 452 16.57 -17.18 -27.42
CA PHE A 452 15.24 -17.00 -26.84
C PHE A 452 14.16 -16.88 -27.93
N TYR A 453 14.37 -16.02 -28.95
CA TYR A 453 13.36 -15.81 -30.00
C TYR A 453 13.20 -16.96 -30.98
N HIS A 454 14.31 -17.61 -31.36
CA HIS A 454 14.30 -18.64 -32.40
C HIS A 454 14.16 -20.05 -31.84
N ASP A 455 14.74 -20.30 -30.66
CA ASP A 455 14.82 -21.65 -30.08
C ASP A 455 13.96 -21.78 -28.80
N GLY A 456 13.38 -20.68 -28.29
CA GLY A 456 12.60 -20.67 -27.05
C GLY A 456 13.44 -20.82 -25.78
N GLU A 457 14.76 -20.55 -25.84
CA GLU A 457 15.65 -20.71 -24.69
C GLU A 457 15.33 -19.71 -23.56
N HIS A 458 15.06 -20.20 -22.35
CA HIS A 458 14.80 -19.37 -21.17
C HIS A 458 15.93 -18.38 -20.84
N VAL A 459 15.57 -17.18 -20.38
CA VAL A 459 16.54 -16.19 -19.90
C VAL A 459 16.74 -16.32 -18.40
N SER A 460 17.98 -16.56 -17.97
CA SER A 460 18.31 -16.64 -16.54
C SER A 460 18.25 -15.28 -15.86
N LYS A 461 18.16 -15.28 -14.53
CA LYS A 461 18.24 -14.06 -13.72
C LYS A 461 19.52 -13.28 -14.03
N GLU A 462 20.66 -13.95 -14.09
CA GLU A 462 21.98 -13.33 -14.31
C GLU A 462 22.07 -12.66 -15.69
N GLU A 463 21.52 -13.29 -16.73
CA GLU A 463 21.45 -12.73 -18.08
C GLU A 463 20.53 -11.50 -18.15
N SER A 464 19.38 -11.57 -17.47
CA SER A 464 18.41 -10.47 -17.39
C SER A 464 18.98 -9.26 -16.65
N VAL A 465 19.60 -9.48 -15.47
CA VAL A 465 20.29 -8.44 -14.70
C VAL A 465 21.41 -7.81 -15.51
N ALA A 466 22.27 -8.61 -16.17
CA ALA A 466 23.36 -8.07 -16.98
C ALA A 466 22.85 -7.22 -18.16
N CYS A 467 21.73 -7.60 -18.79
CA CYS A 467 21.10 -6.82 -19.85
C CYS A 467 20.53 -5.50 -19.30
N TYR A 468 19.82 -5.57 -18.16
CA TYR A 468 19.23 -4.41 -17.49
C TYR A 468 20.29 -3.40 -17.00
N ASP A 469 21.40 -3.88 -16.45
CA ASP A 469 22.51 -3.03 -15.99
C ASP A 469 23.16 -2.30 -17.18
N PHE A 470 23.32 -2.98 -18.32
CA PHE A 470 23.82 -2.33 -19.53
C PHE A 470 22.83 -1.29 -20.07
N ALA A 471 21.52 -1.60 -20.06
CA ALA A 471 20.49 -0.62 -20.40
C ALA A 471 20.49 0.57 -19.44
N THR A 472 20.74 0.36 -18.15
CA THR A 472 20.91 1.43 -17.15
C THR A 472 22.09 2.34 -17.49
N LYS A 473 23.25 1.77 -17.87
CA LYS A 473 24.42 2.53 -18.35
C LYS A 473 24.06 3.41 -19.56
N VAL A 474 23.39 2.82 -20.56
CA VAL A 474 22.92 3.53 -21.77
C VAL A 474 21.97 4.68 -21.41
N MET A 475 20.99 4.45 -20.55
CA MET A 475 20.01 5.48 -20.18
C MET A 475 20.63 6.62 -19.37
N ARG A 476 21.62 6.33 -18.51
CA ARG A 476 22.39 7.36 -17.80
C ARG A 476 23.17 8.25 -18.77
N GLU A 477 23.83 7.66 -19.77
CA GLU A 477 24.56 8.42 -20.79
C GLU A 477 23.60 9.32 -21.60
N LYS A 478 22.47 8.77 -22.05
CA LYS A 478 21.43 9.54 -22.76
C LYS A 478 20.93 10.71 -21.92
N LEU A 479 20.57 10.46 -20.65
CA LEU A 479 20.07 11.51 -19.77
C LEU A 479 21.13 12.59 -19.51
N HIS A 480 22.39 12.22 -19.33
CA HIS A 480 23.49 13.16 -19.14
C HIS A 480 23.62 14.13 -20.32
N SER A 481 23.49 13.64 -21.56
CA SER A 481 23.57 14.46 -22.78
C SER A 481 22.45 15.50 -22.95
N ILE A 482 21.39 15.42 -22.15
CA ILE A 482 20.23 16.32 -22.21
C ILE A 482 20.21 17.26 -21.00
N VAL A 483 20.62 16.75 -19.84
CA VAL A 483 20.49 17.47 -18.55
C VAL A 483 21.68 18.40 -18.29
N VAL A 484 22.87 18.04 -18.79
CA VAL A 484 24.09 18.87 -18.77
C VAL A 484 24.16 19.67 -20.05
#